data_AF-A0A7U9MXK1-F1
#
_entry.id   AF-A0A7U9MXK1-F1
#
_cell.length_a   1.000
_cell.length_b   1.000
_cell.length_c   1.000
_cell.angle_alpha   90.00
_cell.angle_beta   90.00
_cell.angle_gamma   90.00
#
_symmetry.space_group_name_H-M   'P 1'
#
loop_
_entity.id
_entity.type
_entity.pdbx_description
1 polymer ?
#
loop_
_entity_poly.entity_id
_entity_poly.type
_entity_poly.pdbx_seq_one_letter_code
_entity_poly.pdbx_strand_id
1 'polypeptide(L)' 'MNEMYAKDISKKIKSTFRSKGKSGKHAASVTPYGCLKDENDGNHWIIDEEAAEVVRMIFKWTIDGLGPYQNQSYCRRRR' A
#
# COMPACT_ATOMS: atom_id res chain seq x y z
N MET A 1 34.15 2.73 -17.25
CA MET A 1 34.25 3.64 -16.08
C MET A 1 32.89 4.07 -15.50
N ASN A 2 31.78 4.08 -16.26
CA ASN A 2 30.46 4.56 -15.78
C ASN A 2 29.64 3.50 -14.97
N GLU A 3 29.90 2.21 -15.15
CA GLU A 3 29.10 1.15 -14.51
C GLU A 3 29.29 1.00 -13.00
N MET A 4 30.50 1.22 -12.48
CA MET A 4 30.74 1.08 -11.03
C MET A 4 30.05 2.19 -10.23
N TYR A 5 30.03 3.41 -10.77
CA TYR A 5 29.39 4.55 -10.12
C TYR A 5 27.87 4.38 -10.00
N ALA A 6 27.22 3.88 -11.05
CA ALA A 6 25.78 3.58 -11.05
C ALA A 6 25.42 2.46 -10.04
N LYS A 7 26.29 1.45 -9.90
CA LYS A 7 26.08 0.34 -8.95
C LYS A 7 26.14 0.82 -7.50
N ASP A 8 27.07 1.71 -7.16
CA ASP A 8 27.21 2.21 -5.79
C ASP A 8 26.10 3.19 -5.39
N ILE A 9 25.66 4.05 -6.31
CA ILE A 9 24.46 4.88 -6.10
C ILE A 9 23.22 4.01 -5.89
N SER A 10 23.04 2.97 -6.71
CA SER A 10 21.91 2.05 -6.58
C SER A 10 21.90 1.33 -5.23
N LYS A 11 23.07 0.88 -4.73
CA LYS A 11 23.19 0.26 -3.40
C LYS A 11 22.85 1.25 -2.28
N LYS A 12 23.30 2.50 -2.39
CA LYS A 12 22.99 3.56 -1.41
C LYS A 12 21.50 3.89 -1.37
N ILE A 13 20.84 3.99 -2.52
CA ILE A 13 19.39 4.23 -2.61
C ILE A 13 18.61 3.06 -1.98
N LYS A 14 18.98 1.80 -2.28
CA LYS A 14 18.34 0.63 -1.66
C LYS A 14 18.52 0.60 -0.15
N SER A 15 19.72 0.91 0.34
CA SER A 15 20.02 0.96 1.78
C SER A 15 19.18 2.04 2.48
N THR A 16 19.13 3.26 1.93
CA THR A 16 18.34 4.35 2.51
C THR A 16 16.84 4.05 2.49
N PHE A 17 16.31 3.43 1.44
CA PHE A 17 14.91 2.99 1.38
C PHE A 17 14.61 1.90 2.42
N ARG A 18 15.51 0.93 2.59
CA ARG A 18 15.38 -0.11 3.61
C ARG A 18 15.41 0.46 5.03
N SER A 19 16.27 1.43 5.30
CA SER A 19 16.33 2.12 6.59
C SER A 19 15.06 2.93 6.87
N LYS A 20 14.49 3.58 5.85
CA LYS A 20 13.20 4.28 5.96
C LYS A 20 12.05 3.32 6.28
N GLY A 21 11.95 2.19 5.56
CA GLY A 21 10.93 1.17 5.80
C GLY A 21 11.03 0.50 7.18
N LYS A 22 12.25 0.29 7.70
CA LYS A 22 12.47 -0.22 9.06
C LYS A 22 12.08 0.78 10.16
N SER A 23 12.06 2.07 9.88
CA SER A 23 11.68 3.10 10.86
C SER A 23 10.16 3.23 11.06
N GLY A 24 9.36 2.35 10.45
CA GLY A 24 7.88 2.42 10.49
C GLY A 24 7.30 3.57 9.67
N LYS A 25 8.15 4.38 9.02
CA LYS A 25 7.74 5.47 8.14
C LYS A 25 7.37 4.92 6.78
N HIS A 26 6.13 5.17 6.38
CA HIS A 26 5.62 4.72 5.09
C HIS A 26 6.42 5.35 3.95
N ALA A 27 7.07 4.49 3.15
CA ALA A 27 7.96 4.93 2.07
C ALA A 27 7.21 5.17 0.74
N ALA A 28 5.90 4.89 0.70
CA ALA A 28 5.07 5.06 -0.48
C ALA A 28 4.41 6.46 -0.47
N SER A 29 4.63 7.22 -1.55
CA SER A 29 3.98 8.53 -1.77
C SER A 29 2.46 8.40 -1.98
N VAL A 30 2.04 7.23 -2.49
CA VAL A 30 0.65 6.86 -2.73
C VAL A 30 0.10 6.16 -1.51
N THR A 31 -0.98 6.71 -0.94
CA THR A 31 -1.75 6.05 0.12
C THR A 31 -2.50 4.85 -0.45
N PRO A 32 -2.35 3.66 0.15
CA PRO A 32 -3.20 2.52 -0.19
C PRO A 32 -4.68 2.86 0.03
N TYR A 33 -5.54 2.28 -0.79
CA TYR A 33 -6.99 2.38 -0.59
C TYR A 33 -7.35 1.79 0.78
N GLY A 34 -8.08 2.54 1.62
CA GLY A 34 -8.31 2.19 3.03
C GLY A 34 -7.45 2.95 4.04
N CYS A 35 -6.51 3.78 3.59
CA CYS A 35 -5.65 4.59 4.46
C CYS A 35 -5.72 6.06 4.10
N LEU A 36 -6.02 6.92 5.08
CA LEU A 36 -5.92 8.36 5.01
C LEU A 36 -4.53 8.82 5.47
N LYS A 37 -4.04 9.90 4.86
CA LYS A 37 -2.85 10.59 5.35
C LYS A 37 -3.24 11.33 6.62
N ASP A 38 -2.53 11.09 7.71
CA ASP A 38 -2.65 11.90 8.92
C ASP A 38 -2.24 13.35 8.58
N GLU A 39 -3.06 14.32 8.99
CA GLU A 39 -2.85 15.75 8.71
C GLU A 39 -1.73 16.34 9.58
N ASN A 40 -1.42 15.71 10.71
CA ASN A 40 -0.46 16.19 11.70
C ASN A 40 0.90 15.49 11.60
N ASP A 41 0.90 14.22 11.19
CA ASP A 41 2.12 13.42 11.01
C ASP A 41 2.08 12.70 9.66
N GLY A 42 2.55 13.35 8.59
CA GLY A 42 2.52 12.81 7.21
C GLY A 42 3.27 11.49 6.98
N ASN A 43 3.85 10.90 8.03
CA ASN A 43 4.45 9.57 8.05
C ASN A 43 3.53 8.47 8.61
N HIS A 44 2.41 8.83 9.25
CA HIS A 44 1.41 7.91 9.77
C HIS A 44 0.22 7.82 8.82
N TRP A 45 -0.28 6.60 8.68
CA TRP A 45 -1.49 6.32 7.93
C TRP A 45 -2.58 6.01 8.93
N ILE A 46 -3.65 6.80 8.89
CA ILE A 46 -4.86 6.55 9.66
C ILE A 46 -5.72 5.60 8.81
N ILE A 47 -6.34 4.62 9.46
CA ILE A 47 -7.26 3.71 8.78
C ILE A 47 -8.54 4.50 8.47
N ASP A 48 -8.92 4.54 7.20
CA ASP A 48 -10.23 5.04 6.78
C ASP A 48 -11.27 3.95 7.09
N GLU A 49 -12.22 4.23 7.97
CA GLU A 49 -13.20 3.22 8.38
C GLU A 49 -14.10 2.76 7.22
N GLU A 50 -14.49 3.67 6.32
CA GLU A 50 -15.37 3.36 5.18
C GLU A 50 -14.65 2.44 4.18
N ALA A 51 -13.47 2.85 3.74
CA ALA A 51 -12.70 2.07 2.79
C ALA A 51 -12.15 0.77 3.41
N ALA A 52 -11.86 0.75 4.71
CA ALA A 52 -11.44 -0.47 5.40
C ALA A 52 -12.57 -1.51 5.49
N GLU A 53 -13.83 -1.09 5.60
CA GLU A 53 -14.97 -2.02 5.52
C GLU A 53 -15.04 -2.71 4.16
N VAL A 54 -14.86 -1.97 3.07
CA VAL A 54 -14.82 -2.52 1.71
C VAL A 54 -13.70 -3.54 1.54
N VAL A 55 -12.50 -3.24 2.04
CA VAL A 55 -11.37 -4.16 1.99
C VAL A 55 -11.66 -5.43 2.78
N ARG A 56 -12.19 -5.31 4.01
CA ARG A 56 -12.60 -6.47 4.83
C ARG A 56 -13.66 -7.34 4.12
N MET A 57 -14.63 -6.72 3.47
CA MET A 57 -15.65 -7.43 2.68
C MET A 57 -15.02 -8.21 1.51
N ILE A 58 -14.12 -7.58 0.75
CA ILE A 58 -13.43 -8.24 -0.36
C ILE A 58 -12.64 -9.44 0.14
N PHE A 59 -11.88 -9.30 1.24
CA PHE A 59 -11.14 -10.43 1.81
C PHE A 59 -12.07 -11.55 2.27
N LYS A 60 -13.20 -11.22 2.89
CA LYS A 60 -14.20 -12.23 3.27
C LYS A 60 -14.71 -13.01 2.07
N TRP A 61 -15.07 -12.33 0.98
CA TRP A 61 -15.51 -12.99 -0.24
C TRP A 61 -14.42 -13.86 -0.88
N THR A 62 -13.15 -13.44 -0.84
CA THR A 62 -12.06 -14.29 -1.32
C THR A 62 -11.87 -15.55 -0.49
N ILE A 63 -12.09 -15.49 0.84
CA ILE A 63 -12.05 -16.65 1.73
C ILE A 63 -13.25 -17.58 1.47
N ASP A 64 -14.41 -17.01 1.19
CA ASP A 64 -15.63 -17.74 0.81
C ASP A 64 -15.54 -18.40 -0.59
N GLY A 65 -14.39 -18.31 -1.26
CA GLY A 65 -14.11 -18.97 -2.54
C GLY A 65 -14.53 -18.17 -3.78
N LEU A 66 -14.90 -16.90 -3.62
CA LEU A 66 -15.24 -16.03 -4.75
C LEU A 66 -13.95 -15.52 -5.42
N GLY A 67 -13.84 -15.81 -6.72
CA GLY A 67 -12.71 -15.37 -7.53
C GLY A 67 -12.67 -13.83 -7.69
N PRO A 68 -11.50 -13.25 -8.02
CA PRO A 68 -11.33 -11.80 -8.14
C PRO A 68 -12.31 -11.15 -9.14
N TYR A 69 -12.66 -11.86 -10.21
CA TYR A 69 -13.63 -11.40 -11.20
C TYR A 69 -15.08 -11.35 -10.66
N GLN A 70 -15.43 -12.32 -9.82
CA GLN A 70 -16.75 -12.37 -9.18
C GLN A 70 -16.90 -11.21 -8.18
N ASN A 71 -15.86 -10.92 -7.39
CA ASN A 71 -15.84 -9.78 -6.46
C ASN A 71 -16.06 -8.45 -7.17
N GLN A 72 -15.41 -8.24 -8.33
CA GLN A 72 -15.63 -7.05 -9.15
C GLN A 72 -17.09 -6.92 -9.61
N SER A 73 -17.69 -8.03 -10.06
CA SER A 73 -19.09 -8.04 -10.50
C SER A 73 -20.08 -7.76 -9.36
N TYR A 74 -19.74 -8.14 -8.12
CA TYR A 74 -20.53 -7.85 -6.93
C TYR A 74 -20.41 -6.38 -6.50
N CYS A 75 -19.17 -5.84 -6.47
CA CYS A 75 -18.96 -4.42 -6.19
C CYS A 75 -19.65 -3.52 -7.22
N ARG A 76 -19.66 -3.91 -8.51
CA ARG A 76 -20.29 -3.13 -9.57
C ARG A 76 -21.82 -3.14 -9.52
N ARG A 77 -22.43 -4.21 -8.99
CA ARG A 77 -23.89 -4.35 -8.84
C ARG A 77 -24.44 -3.63 -7.61
N ARG A 78 -23.60 -3.29 -6.63
CA ARG A 78 -23.98 -2.61 -5.39
C ARG A 78 -23.86 -1.08 -5.44
N ARG A 79 -23.54 -0.52 -6.62
CA ARG A 79 -23.35 0.91 -6.82
C ARG A 79 -24.63 1.58 -7.32
#